data_AF-A0A428MTM7-F1
#
_entry.id   AF-A0A428MTM7-F1
#
_cell.length_a   1.000
_cell.length_b   1.000
_cell.length_c   1.000
_cell.angle_alpha   90.00
_cell.angle_beta   90.00
_cell.angle_gamma   90.00
#
_symmetry.space_group_name_H-M   'P 1'
#
loop_
_entity.id
_entity.type
_entity.pdbx_description
1 polymer ?
#
loop_
_entity_poly.entity_id
_entity_poly.type
_entity_poly.pdbx_seq_one_letter_code
_entity_poly.pdbx_strand_id
1 'polypeptide(L)'
;MQLDKDQQDVTFRRAGPVPFIKIETSIDEHATFDSLTNRVLQDVSAHQPADGAGVWVEIILTGKGTLSSYLLDEKNVEEWKEALNEMGAVEVPFFYIHRLVNHTISEDMLNNAGNEQHFLGDMTEAASHLKNNQSELEKEWEELMQHPGARTYLSLSEHEDPISIIDEAQRMLWKMWGKEKANED
;
A
#
# COMPACT_ATOMS: atom_id res chain seq x y z
N MET A 1 29.75 23.27 38.96
CA MET A 1 29.69 22.63 37.63
C MET A 1 28.62 23.34 36.84
N GLN A 2 29.06 24.15 35.89
CA GLN A 2 28.24 24.95 35.01
C GLN A 2 28.11 24.11 33.73
N LEU A 3 26.90 23.77 33.32
CA LEU A 3 26.67 23.01 32.08
C LEU A 3 26.97 23.96 30.91
N ASP A 4 28.03 23.66 30.16
CA ASP A 4 28.37 24.34 28.92
C ASP A 4 27.23 24.13 27.91
N LYS A 5 26.76 25.25 27.36
CA LYS A 5 25.80 25.32 26.26
C LYS A 5 26.53 24.99 24.96
N ASP A 6 26.86 23.72 24.76
CA ASP A 6 27.35 23.27 23.47
C ASP A 6 26.19 23.24 22.46
N GLN A 7 26.26 24.21 21.55
CA GLN A 7 25.81 24.20 20.16
C GLN A 7 24.87 23.05 19.77
N GLN A 8 23.57 23.24 20.02
CA GLN A 8 22.58 22.61 19.16
C GLN A 8 22.59 23.38 17.83
N ASP A 9 23.07 22.73 16.78
CA ASP A 9 22.99 23.26 15.42
C ASP A 9 21.52 23.17 14.98
N VAL A 10 20.74 24.21 15.32
CA VAL A 10 19.32 24.27 15.01
C VAL A 10 19.16 24.78 13.59
N THR A 11 19.11 23.86 12.63
CA THR A 11 18.83 24.18 11.23
C THR A 11 17.33 24.47 11.07
N PHE A 12 16.97 25.76 11.04
CA PHE A 12 15.60 26.17 10.71
C PHE A 12 15.28 25.82 9.26
N ARG A 13 14.37 24.86 9.06
CA ARG A 13 13.84 24.51 7.74
C ARG A 13 12.85 25.58 7.27
N ARG A 14 12.84 25.84 5.95
CA ARG A 14 12.00 26.88 5.32
C ARG A 14 10.52 26.58 5.62
N ALA A 15 9.81 27.51 6.25
CA ALA A 15 8.39 27.38 6.62
C ALA A 15 7.45 27.61 5.42
N GLY A 16 7.70 26.92 4.31
CA GLY A 16 6.81 26.87 3.15
C GLY A 16 5.72 25.82 3.32
N PRO A 17 4.67 25.84 2.48
CA PRO A 17 3.70 24.75 2.43
C PRO A 17 4.44 23.45 2.08
N VAL A 18 4.31 22.44 2.93
CA VAL A 18 4.85 21.11 2.69
C VAL A 18 3.88 20.37 1.77
N PRO A 19 4.28 20.01 0.54
CA PRO A 19 3.42 19.28 -0.37
C PRO A 19 3.19 17.85 0.13
N PHE A 20 1.99 17.37 -0.13
CA PHE A 20 1.61 15.97 0.06
C PHE A 20 1.66 15.30 -1.29
N ILE A 21 2.46 14.26 -1.40
CA ILE A 21 2.62 13.48 -2.62
C ILE A 21 2.18 12.04 -2.38
N LYS A 22 1.54 11.46 -3.39
CA LYS A 22 1.13 10.06 -3.40
C LYS A 22 1.98 9.33 -4.43
N ILE A 23 2.64 8.27 -4.00
CA ILE A 23 3.53 7.46 -4.83
C ILE A 23 3.01 6.03 -4.84
N GLU A 24 2.94 5.44 -6.03
CA GLU A 24 2.67 4.02 -6.19
C GLU A 24 3.97 3.32 -6.58
N THR A 25 4.34 2.27 -5.84
CA THR A 25 5.58 1.51 -6.05
C THR A 25 5.25 0.03 -6.15
N SER A 26 5.55 -0.60 -7.29
CA SER A 26 5.39 -2.04 -7.48
C SER A 26 6.52 -2.83 -6.81
N ILE A 27 6.19 -3.99 -6.24
CA ILE A 27 7.16 -4.95 -5.66
C ILE A 27 7.65 -6.01 -6.65
N ASP A 28 7.15 -6.05 -7.90
CA ASP A 28 7.32 -7.18 -8.83
C ASP A 28 8.78 -7.60 -9.07
N GLU A 29 9.69 -6.62 -9.11
CA GLU A 29 11.11 -6.85 -9.41
C GLU A 29 12.00 -6.80 -8.16
N HIS A 30 11.40 -6.76 -6.97
CA HIS A 30 12.10 -6.55 -5.71
C HIS A 30 12.06 -7.78 -4.81
N ALA A 31 13.21 -8.44 -4.66
CA ALA A 31 13.36 -9.61 -3.80
C ALA A 31 13.75 -9.28 -2.35
N THR A 32 14.20 -8.04 -2.08
CA THR A 32 14.66 -7.60 -0.76
C THR A 32 14.13 -6.22 -0.39
N PHE A 33 13.92 -5.98 0.91
CA PHE A 33 13.58 -4.66 1.44
C PHE A 33 14.59 -3.59 1.04
N ASP A 34 15.88 -3.92 0.95
CA ASP A 34 16.91 -2.97 0.47
C ASP A 34 16.65 -2.54 -0.98
N SER A 35 16.34 -3.49 -1.87
CA SER A 35 16.04 -3.16 -3.27
C SER A 35 14.78 -2.31 -3.40
N LEU A 36 13.73 -2.63 -2.63
CA LEU A 36 12.48 -1.89 -2.60
C LEU A 36 12.66 -0.50 -1.98
N THR A 37 13.47 -0.39 -0.92
CA THR A 37 13.83 0.87 -0.27
C THR A 37 14.52 1.79 -1.26
N ASN A 38 15.53 1.30 -1.97
CA ASN A 38 16.21 2.08 -3.00
C ASN A 38 15.24 2.58 -4.08
N ARG A 39 14.27 1.75 -4.47
CA ARG A 39 13.23 2.14 -5.43
C ARG A 39 12.34 3.24 -4.87
N VAL A 40 11.84 3.09 -3.66
CA VAL A 40 11.04 4.11 -2.96
C VAL A 40 11.80 5.43 -2.87
N LEU A 41 13.08 5.41 -2.49
CA LEU A 41 13.91 6.61 -2.40
C LEU A 41 14.10 7.30 -3.76
N GLN A 42 14.25 6.52 -4.83
CA GLN A 42 14.29 7.05 -6.19
C GLN A 42 12.96 7.69 -6.58
N ASP A 43 11.83 7.03 -6.30
CA ASP A 43 10.50 7.55 -6.61
C ASP A 43 10.24 8.84 -5.81
N VAL A 44 10.59 8.89 -4.52
CA VAL A 44 10.47 10.11 -3.70
C VAL A 44 11.33 11.23 -4.28
N SER A 45 12.59 10.96 -4.61
CA SER A 45 13.52 11.95 -5.18
C SER A 45 13.01 12.51 -6.51
N ALA A 46 12.39 11.68 -7.35
CA ALA A 46 11.81 12.11 -8.63
C ALA A 46 10.60 13.04 -8.46
N HIS A 47 9.92 12.98 -7.31
CA HIS A 47 8.76 13.81 -6.98
C HIS A 47 9.12 14.97 -6.03
N GLN A 48 10.40 15.16 -5.70
CA GLN A 48 10.81 16.27 -4.87
C GLN A 48 10.67 17.62 -5.61
N PRO A 49 10.12 18.65 -4.95
CA PRO A 49 10.04 20.00 -5.49
C PRO A 49 11.42 20.57 -5.86
N ALA A 50 11.51 21.23 -7.02
CA ALA A 50 12.74 21.88 -7.49
C ALA A 50 13.22 23.03 -6.58
N ASP A 51 12.37 23.54 -5.69
CA ASP A 51 12.72 24.60 -4.74
C ASP A 51 13.35 24.08 -3.43
N GLY A 52 13.53 22.75 -3.31
CA GLY A 52 14.15 22.11 -2.16
C GLY A 52 13.27 22.12 -0.91
N ALA A 53 11.95 22.21 -1.05
CA ALA A 53 11.02 21.97 0.06
C ALA A 53 10.97 20.47 0.41
N GLY A 54 10.87 20.16 1.71
CA GLY A 54 10.60 18.79 2.13
C GLY A 54 9.18 18.36 1.79
N VAL A 55 8.92 17.05 1.76
CA VAL A 55 7.65 16.47 1.29
C VAL A 55 7.04 15.51 2.30
N TRP A 56 5.71 15.44 2.33
CA TRP A 56 4.97 14.37 3.01
C TRP A 56 4.49 13.35 1.98
N VAL A 57 4.74 12.08 2.25
CA VAL A 57 4.56 11.00 1.28
C VAL A 57 3.52 10.00 1.79
N GLU A 58 2.58 9.67 0.92
CA GLU A 58 1.79 8.45 1.00
C GLU A 58 2.35 7.46 -0.02
N ILE A 59 2.76 6.28 0.45
CA ILE A 59 3.24 5.20 -0.41
C ILE A 59 2.15 4.13 -0.51
N ILE A 60 1.80 3.74 -1.74
CA ILE A 60 1.00 2.57 -2.02
C ILE A 60 1.91 1.51 -2.64
N LEU A 61 2.04 0.38 -1.96
CA LEU A 61 2.75 -0.79 -2.49
C LEU A 61 1.78 -1.61 -3.33
N THR A 62 2.14 -1.88 -4.57
CA THR A 62 1.38 -2.73 -5.49
C THR A 62 2.24 -3.86 -6.03
N GLY A 63 1.66 -4.73 -6.86
CA GLY A 63 2.39 -5.84 -7.47
C GLY A 63 2.35 -7.14 -6.67
N LYS A 64 3.11 -8.10 -7.17
CA LYS A 64 3.18 -9.50 -6.78
C LYS A 64 4.64 -9.85 -6.56
N GLY A 65 4.97 -10.53 -5.47
CA GLY A 65 6.35 -10.94 -5.27
C GLY A 65 6.61 -11.52 -3.91
N THR A 66 7.84 -11.96 -3.72
CA THR A 66 8.29 -12.66 -2.51
C THR A 66 8.19 -11.80 -1.25
N LEU A 67 8.26 -10.47 -1.38
CA LEU A 67 8.10 -9.53 -0.27
C LEU A 67 6.66 -9.41 0.22
N SER A 68 5.67 -9.81 -0.59
CA SER A 68 4.26 -9.64 -0.28
C SER A 68 3.87 -10.31 1.04
N SER A 69 4.37 -11.53 1.31
CA SER A 69 4.10 -12.25 2.57
C SER A 69 4.64 -11.52 3.79
N TYR A 70 5.81 -10.89 3.69
CA TYR A 70 6.40 -10.09 4.76
C TYR A 70 5.63 -8.79 4.99
N LEU A 71 5.11 -8.18 3.92
CA LEU A 71 4.32 -6.95 3.96
C LEU A 71 2.88 -7.16 4.47
N LEU A 72 2.40 -8.40 4.60
CA LEU A 72 1.12 -8.71 5.25
C LEU A 72 1.16 -8.55 6.77
N ASP A 73 2.36 -8.57 7.36
CA ASP A 73 2.54 -8.27 8.78
C ASP A 73 2.66 -6.76 8.98
N GLU A 74 1.66 -6.18 9.65
CA GLU A 74 1.60 -4.74 9.95
C GLU A 74 2.82 -4.29 10.77
N LYS A 75 3.40 -5.17 11.60
CA LYS A 75 4.60 -4.85 12.37
C LYS A 75 5.79 -4.62 11.45
N ASN A 76 6.02 -5.50 10.47
CA ASN A 76 7.11 -5.35 9.51
C ASN A 76 6.95 -4.09 8.66
N VAL A 77 5.71 -3.77 8.28
CA VAL A 77 5.38 -2.56 7.52
C VAL A 77 5.68 -1.30 8.34
N GLU A 78 5.32 -1.29 9.62
CA GLU A 78 5.56 -0.14 10.49
C GLU A 78 7.06 0.04 10.80
N GLU A 79 7.78 -1.04 11.13
CA GLU A 79 9.23 -1.01 11.32
C GLU A 79 9.96 -0.51 10.06
N TRP A 80 9.52 -0.95 8.88
CA TRP A 80 10.08 -0.46 7.62
C TRP A 80 9.74 1.01 7.35
N LYS A 81 8.52 1.46 7.66
CA LYS A 81 8.13 2.87 7.57
C LYS A 81 8.97 3.75 8.50
N GLU A 82 9.23 3.29 9.72
CA GLU A 82 10.11 3.97 10.67
C GLU A 82 11.53 4.12 10.10
N ALA A 83 12.11 3.03 9.58
CA ALA A 83 13.43 3.05 8.97
C ALA A 83 13.50 4.04 7.78
N LEU A 84 12.50 4.06 6.91
CA LEU A 84 12.43 5.02 5.80
C LEU A 84 12.33 6.47 6.30
N ASN A 85 11.59 6.72 7.40
CA ASN A 85 11.47 8.04 8.00
C ASN A 85 12.78 8.51 8.67
N GLU A 86 13.53 7.60 9.27
CA GLU A 86 14.88 7.91 9.79
C GLU A 86 15.81 8.35 8.66
N MET A 87 15.77 7.66 7.51
CA MET A 87 16.50 8.07 6.31
C MET A 87 16.02 9.44 5.82
N GLY A 88 14.70 9.66 5.71
CA GLY A 88 14.13 10.92 5.23
C GLY A 88 14.40 12.12 6.13
N ALA A 89 14.60 11.91 7.43
CA ALA A 89 14.90 12.96 8.40
C ALA A 89 16.29 13.59 8.20
N VAL A 90 17.26 12.80 7.72
CA VAL A 90 18.64 13.28 7.47
C VAL A 90 18.85 13.84 6.06
N GLU A 91 17.91 13.59 5.14
CA GLU A 91 17.95 14.09 3.77
C GLU A 91 17.70 15.60 3.64
N VAL A 92 18.21 16.19 2.56
CA VAL A 92 17.98 17.58 2.19
C VAL A 92 17.68 17.68 0.68
N PRO A 93 16.41 17.90 0.29
CA PRO A 93 15.25 18.15 1.16
C PRO A 93 14.75 16.88 1.87
N PHE A 94 14.17 17.07 3.06
CA PHE A 94 13.65 15.96 3.88
C PHE A 94 12.39 15.36 3.27
N PHE A 95 12.09 14.11 3.59
CA PHE A 95 10.78 13.53 3.34
C PHE A 95 10.24 12.84 4.59
N TYR A 96 8.92 12.73 4.68
CA TYR A 96 8.25 12.02 5.76
C TYR A 96 7.10 11.18 5.21
N ILE A 97 7.16 9.87 5.40
CA ILE A 97 6.10 8.93 5.03
C ILE A 97 5.07 8.94 6.15
N HIS A 98 3.96 9.63 5.91
CA HIS A 98 2.86 9.69 6.87
C HIS A 98 1.96 8.45 6.78
N ARG A 99 1.92 7.80 5.61
CA ARG A 99 1.11 6.60 5.38
C ARG A 99 1.80 5.67 4.40
N LEU A 100 1.80 4.38 4.74
CA LEU A 100 2.27 3.30 3.89
C LEU A 100 1.14 2.27 3.80
N VAL A 101 0.60 2.10 2.59
CA VAL A 101 -0.55 1.24 2.31
C VAL A 101 -0.07 0.03 1.53
N ASN A 102 -0.38 -1.16 2.03
CA ASN A 102 -0.03 -2.39 1.34
C ASN A 102 -1.20 -2.92 0.51
N HIS A 103 -1.07 -2.88 -0.82
CA HIS A 103 -2.00 -3.50 -1.79
C HIS A 103 -1.36 -4.68 -2.54
N THR A 104 -0.23 -5.22 -2.06
CA THR A 104 0.44 -6.35 -2.72
C THR A 104 -0.39 -7.62 -2.64
N ILE A 105 -0.18 -8.51 -3.61
CA ILE A 105 -0.82 -9.83 -3.68
C ILE A 105 0.27 -10.88 -3.48
N SER A 106 0.09 -11.83 -2.57
CA SER A 106 1.11 -12.87 -2.33
C SER A 106 1.06 -13.95 -3.41
N GLU A 107 2.20 -14.58 -3.70
CA GLU A 107 2.22 -15.72 -4.62
C GLU A 107 1.46 -16.92 -4.03
N ASP A 108 1.49 -17.11 -2.72
CA ASP A 108 0.71 -18.16 -2.03
C ASP A 108 -0.80 -17.96 -2.23
N MET A 109 -1.26 -16.71 -2.27
CA MET A 109 -2.64 -16.35 -2.58
C MET A 109 -3.03 -16.74 -4.01
N LEU A 110 -2.09 -16.68 -4.97
CA LEU A 110 -2.31 -17.09 -6.36
C LEU A 110 -2.19 -18.62 -6.52
N ASN A 111 -1.29 -19.26 -5.80
CA ASN A 111 -0.96 -20.68 -5.93
C ASN A 111 -1.92 -21.60 -5.15
N ASN A 112 -2.36 -21.19 -3.95
CA ASN A 112 -3.31 -21.97 -3.13
C ASN A 112 -4.75 -21.84 -3.63
N ALA A 113 -5.04 -20.86 -4.50
CA ALA A 113 -6.34 -20.70 -5.13
C ALA A 113 -6.71 -21.86 -6.07
N GLY A 114 -5.74 -22.57 -6.64
CA GLY A 114 -5.98 -23.60 -7.65
C GLY A 114 -6.07 -25.04 -7.14
N ASN A 115 -5.66 -25.31 -5.89
CA ASN A 115 -5.41 -26.69 -5.43
C ASN A 115 -6.23 -27.15 -4.23
N GLU A 116 -7.13 -26.32 -3.70
CA GLU A 116 -7.88 -26.62 -2.48
C GLU A 116 -9.40 -26.45 -2.67
N GLN A 117 -10.18 -27.54 -2.46
CA GLN A 117 -11.65 -27.51 -2.32
C GLN A 117 -12.05 -26.86 -0.98
N HIS A 118 -11.65 -25.61 -0.79
CA HIS A 118 -11.88 -24.83 0.42
C HIS A 118 -12.43 -23.45 0.04
N PHE A 119 -13.13 -22.82 0.99
CA PHE A 119 -13.80 -21.53 0.82
C PHE A 119 -12.94 -20.44 0.13
N LEU A 120 -11.64 -20.39 0.44
CA LEU A 120 -10.71 -19.41 -0.16
C LEU A 120 -10.41 -19.71 -1.65
N GLY A 121 -10.41 -20.98 -2.04
CA GLY A 121 -10.31 -21.41 -3.44
C GLY A 121 -11.56 -21.00 -4.23
N ASP A 122 -12.75 -21.35 -3.74
CA ASP A 122 -14.03 -20.97 -4.34
C ASP A 122 -14.15 -19.44 -4.49
N MET A 123 -13.71 -18.68 -3.49
CA MET A 123 -13.70 -17.22 -3.51
C MET A 123 -12.74 -16.66 -4.56
N THR A 124 -11.55 -17.26 -4.69
CA THR A 124 -10.56 -16.80 -5.68
C THR A 124 -11.00 -17.14 -7.10
N GLU A 125 -11.67 -18.28 -7.29
CA GLU A 125 -12.31 -18.65 -8.56
C GLU A 125 -13.45 -17.68 -8.90
N ALA A 126 -14.33 -17.37 -7.94
CA ALA A 126 -15.42 -16.42 -8.12
C ALA A 126 -14.90 -15.01 -8.48
N ALA A 127 -13.87 -14.53 -7.78
CA ALA A 127 -13.26 -13.24 -8.08
C ALA A 127 -12.59 -13.23 -9.46
N SER A 128 -11.92 -14.32 -9.85
CA SER A 128 -11.32 -14.45 -11.19
C SER A 128 -12.39 -14.49 -12.28
N HIS A 129 -13.50 -15.19 -12.03
CA HIS A 129 -14.67 -15.20 -12.92
C HIS A 129 -15.24 -13.80 -13.10
N LEU A 130 -15.42 -13.03 -12.03
CA LEU A 130 -15.93 -11.65 -12.09
C LEU A 130 -14.98 -10.71 -12.84
N LYS A 131 -13.66 -10.83 -12.62
CA LYS A 131 -12.66 -10.02 -13.36
C LYS A 131 -12.63 -10.34 -14.85
N ASN A 132 -12.82 -11.61 -15.22
CA ASN A 132 -12.83 -12.03 -16.62
C ASN A 132 -14.17 -11.73 -17.32
N ASN A 133 -15.26 -11.59 -16.58
CA ASN A 133 -16.60 -11.28 -17.08
C ASN A 133 -16.99 -9.83 -16.74
N GLN A 134 -16.20 -8.88 -17.25
CA GLN A 134 -16.35 -7.45 -16.92
C GLN A 134 -17.77 -6.91 -17.15
N SER A 135 -18.48 -7.38 -18.17
CA SER A 135 -19.86 -6.95 -18.45
C SER A 135 -20.88 -7.40 -17.39
N GLU A 136 -20.66 -8.56 -16.76
CA GLU A 136 -21.51 -9.02 -15.66
C GLU A 136 -21.23 -8.20 -14.40
N LEU A 137 -19.95 -7.95 -14.13
CA LEU A 137 -19.51 -7.11 -13.03
C LEU A 137 -20.05 -5.68 -13.14
N GLU A 138 -19.94 -5.05 -14.31
CA GLU A 138 -20.45 -3.70 -14.58
C GLU A 138 -21.97 -3.63 -14.34
N LYS A 139 -22.72 -4.66 -14.75
CA LYS A 139 -24.16 -4.71 -14.55
C LYS A 139 -24.54 -4.80 -13.07
N GLU A 140 -23.91 -5.71 -12.32
CA GLU A 140 -24.15 -5.84 -10.87
C GLU A 140 -23.74 -4.55 -10.13
N TRP A 141 -22.65 -3.91 -10.58
CA TRP A 141 -22.18 -2.64 -10.05
C TRP A 141 -23.19 -1.49 -10.28
N GLU A 142 -23.74 -1.39 -11.49
CA GLU A 142 -24.78 -0.43 -11.82
C GLU A 142 -26.05 -0.64 -10.98
N GLU A 143 -26.48 -1.88 -10.80
CA GLU A 143 -27.64 -2.22 -9.96
C GLU A 143 -27.42 -1.81 -8.51
N LEU A 144 -26.22 -2.05 -7.96
CA LEU A 144 -25.85 -1.64 -6.61
C LEU A 144 -25.85 -0.11 -6.45
N MET A 145 -25.30 0.62 -7.43
CA MET A 145 -25.26 2.08 -7.43
C MET A 145 -26.65 2.73 -7.52
N GLN A 146 -27.62 2.02 -8.10
CA GLN A 146 -29.02 2.44 -8.15
C GLN A 146 -29.78 2.17 -6.85
N HIS A 147 -29.25 1.33 -5.94
CA HIS A 147 -29.92 1.00 -4.68
C HIS A 147 -29.91 2.20 -3.71
N PRO A 148 -31.09 2.69 -3.24
CA PRO A 148 -31.18 3.92 -2.43
C PRO A 148 -30.36 3.90 -1.15
N GLY A 149 -30.26 2.72 -0.50
CA GLY A 149 -29.48 2.55 0.72
C GLY A 149 -27.96 2.49 0.45
N ALA A 150 -27.55 1.88 -0.66
CA ALA A 150 -26.12 1.70 -0.98
C ALA A 150 -25.51 3.02 -1.48
N ARG A 151 -26.29 3.79 -2.24
CA ARG A 151 -25.90 5.12 -2.76
C ARG A 151 -25.54 6.14 -1.68
N THR A 152 -25.96 5.93 -0.43
CA THR A 152 -25.57 6.80 0.70
C THR A 152 -24.13 6.54 1.17
N TYR A 153 -23.59 5.34 0.92
CA TYR A 153 -22.27 4.91 1.36
C TYR A 153 -21.26 4.81 0.21
N LEU A 154 -21.73 4.52 -1.00
CA LEU A 154 -20.94 4.54 -2.22
C LEU A 154 -20.88 6.00 -2.69
N SER A 155 -19.78 6.69 -2.40
CA SER A 155 -19.60 8.05 -2.86
C SER A 155 -19.61 8.10 -4.39
N LEU A 156 -20.32 9.07 -4.95
CA LEU A 156 -20.25 9.48 -6.36
C LEU A 156 -18.86 10.04 -6.75
N SER A 157 -17.80 9.70 -6.01
CA SER A 157 -16.42 9.91 -6.44
C SER A 157 -16.22 9.06 -7.68
N GLU A 158 -16.22 9.76 -8.80
CA GLU A 158 -16.01 9.24 -10.14
C GLU A 158 -14.92 8.16 -10.17
N HIS A 159 -15.32 6.95 -10.58
CA HIS A 159 -14.46 5.93 -11.18
C HIS A 159 -13.56 5.15 -10.21
N GLU A 160 -14.11 4.60 -9.12
CA GLU A 160 -13.47 3.42 -8.55
C GLU A 160 -13.62 2.25 -9.52
N ASP A 161 -12.49 1.72 -9.98
CA ASP A 161 -12.41 0.58 -10.88
C ASP A 161 -12.98 -0.66 -10.16
N PRO A 162 -14.08 -1.28 -10.65
CA PRO A 162 -14.65 -2.48 -10.05
C PRO A 162 -13.63 -3.61 -9.84
N ILE A 163 -12.62 -3.70 -10.72
CA ILE A 163 -11.55 -4.69 -10.58
C ILE A 163 -10.70 -4.42 -9.34
N SER A 164 -10.38 -3.14 -9.08
CA SER A 164 -9.60 -2.72 -7.91
C SER A 164 -10.33 -3.02 -6.59
N ILE A 165 -11.66 -2.93 -6.59
CA ILE A 165 -12.50 -3.26 -5.43
C ILE A 165 -12.53 -4.76 -5.20
N ILE A 166 -12.59 -5.57 -6.26
CA ILE A 166 -12.47 -7.03 -6.14
C ILE A 166 -11.09 -7.38 -5.59
N ASP A 167 -10.01 -6.76 -6.08
CA ASP A 167 -8.66 -6.98 -5.54
C ASP A 167 -8.58 -6.66 -4.05
N GLU A 168 -9.18 -5.55 -3.62
CA GLU A 168 -9.23 -5.17 -2.20
C GLU A 168 -10.03 -6.16 -1.36
N ALA A 169 -11.22 -6.56 -1.83
CA ALA A 169 -12.05 -7.54 -1.16
C ALA A 169 -11.32 -8.89 -1.02
N GLN A 170 -10.64 -9.36 -2.06
CA GLN A 170 -9.84 -10.58 -1.99
C GLN A 170 -8.72 -10.46 -0.96
N ARG A 171 -7.98 -9.35 -0.92
CA ARG A 171 -6.92 -9.12 0.08
C ARG A 171 -7.48 -9.15 1.50
N MET A 172 -8.61 -8.49 1.75
CA MET A 172 -9.25 -8.47 3.08
C MET A 172 -9.64 -9.87 3.54
N LEU A 173 -10.27 -10.65 2.66
CA LEU A 173 -10.70 -12.03 2.97
C LEU A 173 -9.52 -12.94 3.25
N TRP A 174 -8.44 -12.84 2.47
CA TRP A 174 -7.21 -13.57 2.73
C TRP A 174 -6.54 -13.16 4.04
N LYS A 175 -6.55 -11.86 4.39
CA LYS A 175 -6.03 -11.39 5.68
C LYS A 175 -6.83 -11.95 6.87
N MET A 176 -8.14 -12.09 6.73
CA MET A 176 -9.02 -12.60 7.78
C MET A 176 -8.92 -14.12 7.95
N TRP A 177 -9.00 -14.87 6.85
CA TRP A 177 -9.11 -16.34 6.90
C TRP A 177 -7.85 -17.10 6.50
N GLY A 178 -6.94 -16.48 5.74
CA GLY A 178 -5.63 -17.09 5.42
C GLY A 178 -4.71 -17.18 6.63
N LYS A 179 -4.83 -16.27 7.60
CA LYS A 179 -4.05 -16.29 8.86
C LYS A 179 -4.44 -17.41 9.82
N GLU A 180 -5.68 -17.92 9.76
CA GLU A 180 -6.12 -19.02 10.62
C GLU A 180 -5.47 -20.35 10.19
N LYS A 181 -5.38 -20.62 8.89
CA LYS A 181 -4.73 -21.84 8.38
C LYS A 181 -3.22 -21.89 8.60
N ALA A 182 -2.51 -20.76 8.50
CA ALA A 182 -1.05 -20.72 8.69
C ALA A 182 -0.59 -20.96 10.15
N ASN A 183 -1.52 -20.91 11.11
CA ASN A 183 -1.25 -21.17 12.54
C ASN A 183 -1.72 -22.57 12.98
N GLU A 184 -2.30 -23.37 12.09
CA GLU A 184 -2.74 -24.76 12.38
C GLU A 184 -1.71 -25.83 11.93
N ASP A 185 -0.62 -25.42 11.28
CA ASP A 185 0.56 -26.25 10.95
C ASP A 185 1.77 -25.92 11.86
#